data_AF-Q8RVM7-F1
#
_entry.id   AF-Q8RVM7-F1
#
_cell.length_a   1.000
_cell.length_b   1.000
_cell.length_c   1.000
_cell.angle_alpha   90.00
_cell.angle_beta   90.00
_cell.angle_gamma   90.00
#
_symmetry.space_group_name_H-M   'P 1'
#
loop_
_entity.id
_entity.type
_entity.pdbx_description
1 polymer ?
#
loop_
_entity_poly.entity_id
_entity_poly.type
_entity_poly.pdbx_seq_one_letter_code
_entity_poly.pdbx_strand_id
1 'polypeptide(L)'
;DIVTGPFEKFIQVTTILPLTGQQYSDKVSENCVAFWKSIGIYTDAEGKAIEKFLEVFKDQNFPPGASILFTQSPKGSLTISFSRDASVPKAANTVIENKLLSEAVLESIVGMHGVSPGSK
;
A
#
# COMPACT_ATOMS: atom_id res chain seq x y z
N ASP A 1 1.79 11.08 -13.76
CA ASP A 1 2.28 12.28 -13.05
C ASP A 1 2.10 12.21 -11.55
N ILE A 2 0.88 12.02 -11.03
CA ILE A 2 0.66 12.00 -9.57
C ILE A 2 1.38 10.81 -8.91
N VAL A 3 1.22 9.59 -9.45
CA VAL A 3 1.81 8.37 -8.88
C VAL A 3 3.34 8.44 -8.86
N THR A 4 3.95 8.74 -10.01
CA THR A 4 5.41 8.73 -10.20
C THR A 4 6.09 10.09 -9.93
N GLY A 5 5.32 11.09 -9.48
CA GLY A 5 5.81 12.46 -9.31
C GLY A 5 6.95 12.58 -8.29
N PRO A 6 7.88 13.54 -8.43
CA PRO A 6 9.05 13.67 -7.55
C PRO A 6 8.72 14.39 -6.23
N PHE A 7 7.60 14.05 -5.60
CA PHE A 7 7.14 14.60 -4.33
C PHE A 7 6.58 13.47 -3.45
N GLU A 8 6.48 13.74 -2.15
CA GLU A 8 5.91 12.80 -1.20
C GLU A 8 4.39 12.70 -1.38
N LYS A 9 3.83 11.50 -1.19
CA LYS A 9 2.39 11.28 -1.15
C LYS A 9 2.01 10.61 0.16
N PHE A 10 0.84 10.96 0.65
CA PHE A 10 0.24 10.36 1.83
C PHE A 10 -1.15 9.83 1.48
N ILE A 11 -1.42 8.59 1.90
CA ILE A 11 -2.65 7.87 1.59
C ILE A 11 -3.21 7.38 2.91
N GLN A 12 -4.49 7.67 3.14
CA GLN A 12 -5.22 7.17 4.30
C GLN A 12 -6.41 6.35 3.82
N VAL A 13 -6.38 5.05 4.09
CA VAL A 13 -7.47 4.12 3.80
C VAL A 13 -8.22 3.85 5.09
N THR A 14 -9.40 4.42 5.23
CA THR A 14 -10.27 4.23 6.40
C THR A 14 -11.35 3.20 6.10
N THR A 15 -11.46 2.18 6.94
CA THR A 15 -12.40 1.07 6.76
C THR A 15 -13.82 1.48 7.11
N ILE A 16 -14.77 1.24 6.20
CA ILE A 16 -16.21 1.36 6.47
C ILE A 16 -16.76 0.03 7.02
N LEU A 17 -16.34 -1.08 6.41
CA LEU A 17 -16.63 -2.44 6.87
C LEU A 17 -15.36 -3.07 7.48
N PRO A 18 -15.49 -4.01 8.42
CA PRO A 18 -14.35 -4.72 8.99
C PRO A 18 -13.53 -5.41 7.90
N LEU A 19 -12.20 -5.35 8.03
CA LEU A 19 -11.26 -5.95 7.09
C LEU A 19 -10.06 -6.51 7.86
N THR A 20 -9.68 -7.76 7.62
CA THR A 20 -8.42 -8.27 8.18
C THR A 20 -7.24 -7.75 7.37
N GLY A 21 -6.08 -7.63 8.00
CA GLY A 21 -4.88 -7.24 7.29
C GLY A 21 -4.53 -8.21 6.17
N GLN A 22 -4.70 -9.52 6.40
CA GLN A 22 -4.53 -10.55 5.37
C GLN A 22 -5.43 -10.31 4.14
N GLN A 23 -6.73 -10.06 4.34
CA GLN A 23 -7.66 -9.78 3.24
C GLN A 23 -7.24 -8.57 2.42
N TYR A 24 -6.81 -7.50 3.10
CA TYR A 24 -6.32 -6.30 2.43
C TYR A 24 -5.02 -6.58 1.67
N SER A 25 -4.03 -7.16 2.36
CA SER A 25 -2.67 -7.30 1.84
C SER A 25 -2.58 -8.31 0.70
N ASP A 26 -3.35 -9.39 0.76
CA ASP A 26 -3.41 -10.39 -0.32
C ASP A 26 -3.94 -9.76 -1.59
N LYS A 27 -5.03 -8.98 -1.48
CA LYS A 27 -5.64 -8.38 -2.66
C LYS A 27 -4.73 -7.37 -3.35
N VAL A 28 -4.06 -6.52 -2.55
CA VAL A 28 -3.08 -5.55 -3.08
C VAL A 28 -1.89 -6.28 -3.69
N SER A 29 -1.35 -7.29 -3.00
CA SER A 29 -0.17 -8.04 -3.46
C SER A 29 -0.44 -8.83 -4.73
N GLU A 30 -1.58 -9.53 -4.82
CA GLU A 30 -2.00 -10.30 -6.00
C GLU A 30 -2.01 -9.40 -7.25
N ASN A 31 -2.65 -8.23 -7.14
CA ASN A 31 -2.74 -7.26 -8.24
C ASN A 31 -1.36 -6.75 -8.66
N CYS A 32 -0.50 -6.40 -7.69
CA CYS A 32 0.86 -5.92 -7.97
C CYS A 32 1.70 -6.99 -8.68
N VAL A 33 1.72 -8.21 -8.14
CA VAL A 33 2.52 -9.32 -8.68
C VAL A 33 2.04 -9.72 -10.07
N ALA A 34 0.73 -9.79 -10.30
CA ALA A 34 0.16 -10.11 -11.61
C ALA A 34 0.58 -9.08 -12.67
N PHE A 35 0.49 -7.79 -12.33
CA PHE A 35 0.90 -6.71 -13.23
C PHE A 35 2.41 -6.72 -13.50
N TRP A 36 3.26 -6.82 -12.48
CA TRP A 36 4.70 -6.82 -12.67
C TRP A 36 5.20 -8.03 -13.47
N LYS A 37 4.57 -9.20 -13.30
CA LYS A 37 4.86 -10.39 -14.11
C LYS A 37 4.43 -10.20 -15.57
N SER A 38 3.27 -9.59 -15.83
CA SER A 38 2.77 -9.42 -17.20
C SER A 38 3.64 -8.49 -18.05
N ILE A 39 4.30 -7.51 -17.42
CA ILE A 39 5.23 -6.60 -18.09
C ILE A 39 6.71 -6.97 -17.90
N GLY A 40 6.99 -8.12 -17.29
CA GLY A 40 8.35 -8.67 -17.18
C GLY A 40 9.31 -7.94 -16.23
N ILE A 41 8.79 -7.22 -15.23
CA ILE A 41 9.61 -6.45 -14.26
C ILE A 41 9.63 -7.06 -12.85
N TYR A 42 8.98 -8.20 -12.63
CA TYR A 42 8.97 -8.87 -11.33
C TYR A 42 10.29 -9.57 -11.04
N THR A 43 11.08 -9.04 -10.11
CA THR A 43 12.36 -9.62 -9.67
C THR A 43 12.29 -10.13 -8.22
N ASP A 44 13.39 -10.73 -7.74
CA ASP A 44 13.55 -11.12 -6.34
C ASP A 44 13.39 -9.95 -5.36
N ALA A 45 13.71 -8.72 -5.79
CA ALA A 45 13.54 -7.53 -4.97
C ALA A 45 12.05 -7.24 -4.72
N GLU A 46 11.21 -7.36 -5.74
CA GLU A 46 9.75 -7.23 -5.62
C GLU A 46 9.18 -8.37 -4.80
N GLY A 47 9.66 -9.61 -4.99
CA GLY A 47 9.25 -10.76 -4.18
C GLY A 47 9.47 -10.53 -2.68
N LYS A 48 10.68 -10.11 -2.28
CA LYS A 48 10.99 -9.80 -0.88
C LYS A 48 10.18 -8.62 -0.35
N ALA A 49 9.90 -7.62 -1.19
CA ALA A 49 9.07 -6.49 -0.81
C ALA A 49 7.63 -6.92 -0.52
N ILE A 50 7.07 -7.83 -1.34
CA ILE A 50 5.74 -8.41 -1.13
C ILE A 50 5.71 -9.28 0.13
N GLU A 51 6.70 -10.13 0.37
CA GLU A 51 6.79 -10.92 1.61
C GLU A 51 6.76 -10.02 2.84
N LYS A 52 7.57 -8.95 2.84
CA LYS A 52 7.60 -7.97 3.94
C LYS A 52 6.28 -7.23 4.08
N PHE A 53 5.63 -6.90 2.97
CA PHE A 53 4.31 -6.27 2.97
C PHE A 53 3.29 -7.19 3.63
N LEU A 54 3.16 -8.44 3.19
CA LEU A 54 2.24 -9.42 3.78
C LEU A 54 2.49 -9.63 5.27
N GLU A 55 3.74 -9.79 5.69
CA GLU A 55 4.09 -10.02 7.10
C GLU A 55 3.66 -8.84 8.01
N VAL A 56 3.76 -7.61 7.53
CA VAL A 56 3.36 -6.40 8.27
C VAL A 56 1.85 -6.36 8.52
N PHE A 57 1.05 -6.96 7.63
CA PHE A 57 -0.41 -6.98 7.73
C PHE A 57 -0.95 -8.25 8.40
N LYS A 58 -0.18 -9.32 8.51
CA LYS A 58 -0.59 -10.66 8.96
C LYS A 58 -1.44 -10.68 10.22
N ASP A 59 -1.00 -9.99 11.28
CA ASP A 59 -1.69 -9.96 12.58
C ASP A 59 -2.57 -8.72 12.77
N GLN A 60 -2.84 -7.96 11.70
CA GLN A 60 -3.63 -6.74 11.77
C GLN A 60 -5.12 -7.01 11.53
N ASN A 61 -5.97 -6.23 12.19
CA ASN A 61 -7.40 -6.22 11.96
C ASN A 61 -7.92 -4.78 11.98
N PHE A 62 -8.77 -4.43 11.02
CA PHE A 62 -9.25 -3.08 10.80
C PHE A 62 -10.77 -3.04 11.00
N PRO A 63 -11.26 -2.78 12.23
CA PRO A 63 -12.68 -2.52 12.45
C PRO A 63 -13.12 -1.24 11.73
N PRO A 64 -14.43 -0.97 11.60
CA PRO A 64 -14.91 0.29 11.05
C PRO A 64 -14.28 1.51 11.75
N GLY A 65 -13.78 2.47 10.97
CA GLY A 65 -13.09 3.67 11.44
C GLY A 65 -11.57 3.50 11.64
N ALA A 66 -11.05 2.28 11.66
CA ALA A 66 -9.61 2.06 11.62
C ALA A 66 -9.01 2.52 10.29
N SER A 67 -7.71 2.84 10.28
CA SER A 67 -7.03 3.32 9.09
C SER A 67 -5.70 2.63 8.85
N ILE A 68 -5.43 2.38 7.57
CA ILE A 68 -4.12 2.04 7.03
C ILE A 68 -3.55 3.32 6.43
N LEU A 69 -2.33 3.69 6.81
CA LEU A 69 -1.69 4.91 6.37
C LEU A 69 -0.41 4.57 5.61
N PHE A 70 -0.27 5.12 4.41
CA PHE A 70 0.92 4.97 3.58
C PHE A 70 1.57 6.31 3.33
N THR A 71 2.89 6.38 3.50
CA THR A 71 3.70 7.49 3.02
C THR A 71 4.63 6.98 1.92
N GLN A 72 4.52 7.56 0.74
CA GLN A 72 5.36 7.28 -0.41
C GLN A 72 6.42 8.34 -0.53
N SER A 73 7.66 7.97 -0.24
CA SER A 73 8.80 8.87 -0.43
C SER A 73 9.09 9.06 -1.92
N PRO A 74 9.49 10.27 -2.36
CA PRO A 74 9.95 10.49 -3.73
C PRO A 74 11.19 9.65 -4.09
N LYS A 75 11.89 9.09 -3.09
CA LYS A 75 13.02 8.18 -3.28
C LYS A 75 12.61 6.71 -3.51
N GLY A 76 11.31 6.41 -3.45
CA GLY A 76 10.77 5.07 -3.73
C GLY A 76 10.60 4.17 -2.51
N SER A 77 10.61 4.71 -1.29
CA SER A 77 10.25 3.93 -0.10
C SER A 77 8.76 4.02 0.20
N LEU A 78 8.21 2.98 0.83
CA LEU A 78 6.84 2.92 1.32
C LEU A 78 6.86 2.77 2.84
N THR A 79 6.45 3.82 3.54
CA THR A 79 6.21 3.78 4.99
C THR A 79 4.77 3.34 5.25
N ILE A 80 4.59 2.39 6.17
CA ILE A 80 3.26 1.87 6.52
C ILE A 80 3.03 2.14 8.01
N SER A 81 1.86 2.68 8.32
CA SER A 81 1.39 2.88 9.68
C SER A 81 -0.07 2.45 9.84
N PHE A 82 -0.47 2.14 11.05
CA PHE A 82 -1.85 1.76 11.37
C PHE A 82 -2.44 2.66 12.45
N SER A 83 -3.75 2.89 12.36
CA SER A 83 -4.51 3.65 13.35
C SER A 83 -5.84 2.97 13.65
N ARG A 84 -6.29 3.08 14.90
CA ARG A 84 -7.59 2.53 15.33
C ARG A 84 -8.75 3.50 15.15
N ASP A 85 -8.48 4.79 14.98
CA ASP A 85 -9.45 5.88 15.06
C ASP A 85 -9.22 6.97 14.00
N ALA A 86 -8.51 6.64 12.92
CA ALA A 86 -8.12 7.54 11.85
C ALA A 86 -7.15 8.67 12.24
N SER A 87 -6.63 8.70 13.47
CA SER A 87 -5.51 9.58 13.83
C SER A 87 -4.23 9.18 13.11
N VAL A 88 -3.36 10.15 12.79
CA VAL A 88 -2.04 9.88 12.22
C VAL A 88 -1.05 9.57 13.35
N PRO A 89 -0.50 8.35 13.43
CA PRO A 89 0.45 7.99 14.49
C PRO A 89 1.78 8.72 14.31
N LYS A 90 2.46 9.03 15.42
CA LYS A 90 3.77 9.71 15.41
C LYS A 90 4.92 8.81 14.95
N ALA A 91 4.77 7.49 15.08
CA ALA A 91 5.79 6.52 14.72
C ALA A 91 5.24 5.58 13.65
N ALA A 92 6.07 5.27 12.65
CA ALA A 92 5.76 4.31 11.62
C ALA A 92 5.85 2.87 12.14
N ASN A 93 5.04 1.97 11.59
CA ASN A 93 5.14 0.54 11.87
C ASN A 93 6.28 -0.10 11.09
N THR A 94 6.45 0.26 9.81
CA THR A 94 7.56 -0.25 8.99
C THR A 94 7.89 0.69 7.83
N VAL A 95 9.05 0.45 7.23
CA VAL A 95 9.47 1.04 5.94
C VAL A 95 9.92 -0.07 5.01
N ILE A 96 9.39 -0.07 3.78
CA ILE A 96 9.78 -0.99 2.71
C ILE A 96 10.47 -0.20 1.60
N GLU A 97 11.74 -0.53 1.36
CA GLU A 97 12.57 0.11 0.33
C GLU A 97 12.35 -0.61 -1.01
N ASN A 98 11.22 -0.33 -1.67
CA ASN A 98 10.94 -0.82 -3.01
C ASN A 98 10.03 0.16 -3.77
N LYS A 99 10.59 0.77 -4.82
CA LYS A 99 9.92 1.82 -5.59
C LYS A 99 8.65 1.33 -6.27
N LEU A 100 8.70 0.14 -6.87
CA LEU A 100 7.56 -0.43 -7.59
C LEU A 100 6.39 -0.68 -6.64
N LEU A 101 6.64 -1.29 -5.48
CA LEU A 101 5.64 -1.49 -4.44
C LEU A 101 5.10 -0.15 -3.93
N SER A 102 5.98 0.82 -3.68
CA SER A 102 5.58 2.16 -3.23
C SER A 102 4.59 2.77 -4.22
N GLU A 103 4.92 2.87 -5.49
CA GLU A 103 4.06 3.45 -6.53
C GLU A 103 2.78 2.63 -6.76
N ALA A 104 2.88 1.29 -6.72
CA ALA A 104 1.76 0.39 -7.00
C ALA A 104 0.59 0.55 -6.01
N VAL A 105 0.86 0.91 -4.74
CA VAL A 105 -0.22 1.16 -3.77
C VAL A 105 -1.12 2.30 -4.23
N LEU A 106 -0.58 3.43 -4.68
CA LEU A 106 -1.39 4.55 -5.16
C LEU A 106 -2.00 4.27 -6.54
N GLU A 107 -1.24 3.63 -7.43
CA GLU A 107 -1.76 3.19 -8.73
C GLU A 107 -2.97 2.26 -8.57
N SER A 108 -2.98 1.38 -7.55
CA SER A 108 -4.13 0.50 -7.28
C SER A 108 -5.40 1.25 -6.87
N ILE A 109 -5.28 2.50 -6.41
CA ILE A 109 -6.40 3.32 -5.94
C ILE A 109 -6.88 4.26 -7.05
N VAL A 110 -5.97 5.05 -7.62
CA VAL A 110 -6.29 6.15 -8.55
C VAL A 110 -5.76 5.95 -9.97
N GLY A 111 -4.99 4.88 -10.21
CA GLY A 111 -4.43 4.54 -11.51
C GLY A 111 -5.49 4.14 -12.54
N MET A 112 -5.09 3.81 -13.76
CA MET A 112 -6.05 3.53 -14.85
C MET A 112 -7.09 2.48 -14.45
N HIS A 113 -6.64 1.40 -13.80
CA HIS A 113 -7.47 0.31 -13.27
C HIS A 113 -7.72 0.42 -11.75
N GLY A 114 -7.60 1.64 -11.20
CA GLY A 114 -7.74 1.90 -9.78
C GLY A 114 -9.14 1.61 -9.23
N VAL A 115 -9.20 1.17 -7.97
CA VAL A 115 -10.43 0.70 -7.32
C VAL A 115 -11.35 1.82 -6.81
N SER A 116 -10.89 3.07 -6.78
CA SER A 116 -11.66 4.21 -6.27
C SER A 116 -11.86 5.31 -7.32
N PRO A 117 -12.88 5.20 -8.20
CA PRO A 117 -13.21 6.24 -9.17
C PRO A 117 -13.45 7.62 -8.56
N GLY A 118 -14.01 7.68 -7.34
CA GLY A 118 -14.26 8.94 -6.63
C GLY A 118 -13.00 9.64 -6.10
N SER A 119 -11.85 8.94 -6.10
CA SER A 119 -10.56 9.49 -5.67
C SER A 119 -9.65 9.89 -6.84
N LYS A 120 -10.08 9.61 -8.09
CA LYS A 120 -9.33 9.92 -9.32
C LYS A 120 -9.38 11.40 -9.70
#